data_AF-A0A0A1TIN2-F1
#
_entry.id   AF-A0A0A1TIN2-F1
#
_cell.length_a   1.000
_cell.length_b   1.000
_cell.length_c   1.000
_cell.angle_alpha   90.00
_cell.angle_beta   90.00
_cell.angle_gamma   90.00
#
_symmetry.space_group_name_H-M   'P 1'
#
loop_
_entity.id
_entity.type
_entity.pdbx_description
1 polymer ?
#
loop_
_entity_poly.entity_id
_entity_poly.type
_entity_poly.pdbx_seq_one_letter_code
_entity_poly.pdbx_strand_id
1 'polypeptide(L)'
;MMLTKISALGALALVAPVAADIHKTTPPTGFYSGPQQGIGSWYRASSSGDSTNGNSWCGYKYSNSDPLFAVSLKAMGGATYSSNPDKWRNDTRTYCGLEAKVTDPSTGKSKLMYIGDAFDDKYVRSPASIDIMIDGFTDIHGDPKGDKNKVINPVNWEFTGNINTRYEAPGANK
;
A
#
# COMPACT_ATOMS: atom_id res chain seq x y z
N MET A 1 52.48 37.47 15.89
CA MET A 1 51.00 37.39 15.98
C MET A 1 50.58 36.11 15.27
N MET A 2 50.26 35.06 16.03
CA MET A 2 50.06 33.69 15.55
C MET A 2 48.56 33.48 15.34
N LEU A 3 48.10 33.23 14.11
CA LEU A 3 46.70 32.90 13.82
C LEU A 3 46.55 31.39 13.70
N THR A 4 45.91 30.79 14.71
CA THR A 4 45.58 29.37 14.79
C THR A 4 44.50 29.02 13.77
N LYS A 5 44.78 28.08 12.86
CA LYS A 5 43.79 27.46 11.97
C LYS A 5 42.95 26.46 12.77
N ILE A 6 41.66 26.73 12.95
CA ILE A 6 40.70 25.73 13.42
C ILE A 6 40.16 25.03 12.18
N SER A 7 40.58 23.78 11.96
CA SER A 7 39.96 22.89 10.97
C SER A 7 38.74 22.26 11.61
N ALA A 8 37.55 22.62 11.15
CA ALA A 8 36.31 21.95 11.53
C ALA A 8 36.23 20.62 10.76
N LEU A 9 36.46 19.50 11.45
CA LEU A 9 36.03 18.19 10.96
C LEU A 9 34.50 18.14 11.02
N GLY A 10 33.85 18.24 9.86
CA GLY A 10 32.42 17.94 9.74
C GLY A 10 32.19 16.45 9.94
N ALA A 11 31.51 16.09 11.04
CA ALA A 11 31.03 14.73 11.25
C ALA A 11 29.92 14.43 10.23
N LEU A 12 30.17 13.50 9.30
CA LEU A 12 29.10 12.88 8.53
C LEU A 12 28.26 12.02 9.47
N ALA A 13 27.02 12.42 9.72
CA ALA A 13 26.03 11.55 10.34
C ALA A 13 25.68 10.44 9.34
N LEU A 14 26.15 9.22 9.61
CA LEU A 14 25.70 8.01 8.92
C LEU A 14 24.26 7.73 9.36
N VAL A 15 23.29 8.06 8.51
CA VAL A 15 21.91 7.63 8.70
C VAL A 15 21.86 6.15 8.31
N ALA A 16 21.83 5.26 9.30
CA ALA A 16 21.63 3.84 9.03
C ALA A 16 20.25 3.66 8.37
N PRO A 17 20.13 2.84 7.30
CA PRO A 17 18.83 2.49 6.75
C PRO A 17 18.05 1.76 7.84
N VAL A 18 16.89 2.29 8.24
CA VAL A 18 15.95 1.57 9.08
C VAL A 18 15.53 0.35 8.26
N ALA A 19 15.86 -0.85 8.74
CA ALA A 19 15.42 -2.07 8.08
C ALA A 19 13.89 -2.09 8.07
N ALA A 20 13.30 -2.61 6.99
CA ALA A 20 11.87 -2.87 6.97
C ALA A 20 11.56 -3.87 8.09
N ASP A 21 10.76 -3.45 9.06
CA ASP A 21 10.36 -4.25 10.20
C ASP A 21 8.87 -4.60 10.10
N ILE A 22 8.54 -5.82 10.52
CA ILE A 22 7.16 -6.28 10.65
C ILE A 22 6.78 -6.18 12.13
N HIS A 23 5.74 -5.41 12.43
CA HIS A 23 5.22 -5.27 13.79
C HIS A 23 3.80 -5.79 13.92
N LYS A 24 3.44 -6.21 15.13
CA LYS A 24 2.04 -6.51 15.45
C LYS A 24 1.23 -5.23 15.50
N THR A 25 0.04 -5.28 14.93
CA THR A 25 -0.92 -4.18 14.96
C THR A 25 -2.34 -4.74 14.98
N THR A 26 -3.28 -3.89 15.39
CA THR A 26 -4.70 -4.19 15.30
C THR A 26 -5.30 -3.32 14.21
N PRO A 27 -5.86 -3.90 13.13
CA PRO A 27 -6.63 -3.13 12.16
C PRO A 27 -7.73 -2.32 12.88
N PRO A 28 -8.03 -1.08 12.45
CA PRO A 28 -9.03 -0.26 13.11
C PRO A 28 -10.40 -0.95 13.17
N THR A 29 -11.09 -0.80 14.30
CA THR A 29 -12.40 -1.42 14.54
C THR A 29 -13.41 -0.97 13.49
N GLY A 30 -14.19 -1.92 12.95
CA GLY A 30 -15.20 -1.65 11.93
C GLY A 30 -14.64 -1.49 10.51
N PHE A 31 -13.31 -1.51 10.34
CA PHE A 31 -12.65 -1.59 9.05
C PHE A 31 -12.32 -3.05 8.72
N TYR A 32 -13.15 -3.67 7.89
CA TYR A 32 -13.00 -5.05 7.40
C TYR A 32 -12.63 -6.07 8.49
N SER A 33 -13.63 -6.59 9.21
CA SER A 33 -13.41 -7.62 10.22
C SER A 33 -13.37 -9.02 9.63
N GLY A 34 -12.31 -9.78 9.94
CA GLY A 34 -12.17 -11.18 9.52
C GLY A 34 -12.02 -11.35 8.00
N PRO A 35 -12.28 -12.57 7.49
CA PRO A 35 -12.19 -12.85 6.05
C PRO A 35 -13.10 -11.97 5.20
N GLN A 36 -12.54 -11.40 4.15
CA GLN A 36 -13.22 -10.58 3.15
C GLN A 36 -13.30 -11.32 1.82
N GLN A 37 -14.38 -11.05 1.08
CA GLN A 37 -14.59 -11.57 -0.27
C GLN A 37 -15.09 -10.47 -1.20
N GLY A 38 -14.44 -10.28 -2.35
CA GLY A 38 -14.79 -9.25 -3.31
C GLY A 38 -14.26 -9.51 -4.71
N ILE A 39 -14.15 -8.47 -5.53
CA ILE A 39 -13.46 -8.52 -6.82
C ILE A 39 -12.02 -8.03 -6.62
N GLY A 40 -11.05 -8.79 -7.15
CA GLY A 40 -9.65 -8.39 -7.23
C GLY A 40 -9.32 -7.92 -8.64
N SER A 41 -9.25 -6.60 -8.85
CA SER A 41 -8.74 -6.03 -10.11
C SER A 41 -7.22 -5.82 -10.03
N TRP A 42 -6.66 -5.17 -11.04
CA TRP A 42 -5.23 -4.86 -11.07
C TRP A 42 -4.89 -3.46 -11.60
N TYR A 43 -3.77 -2.94 -11.12
CA TYR A 43 -3.20 -1.65 -11.54
C TYR A 43 -1.68 -1.71 -11.67
N ARG A 44 -1.13 -0.78 -12.46
CA ARG A 44 0.32 -0.53 -12.57
C ARG A 44 0.69 0.70 -11.75
N ALA A 45 1.89 0.72 -11.19
CA ALA A 45 2.36 1.80 -10.33
C ALA A 45 2.45 3.16 -11.06
N SER A 46 2.72 3.17 -12.37
CA SER A 46 2.80 4.40 -13.17
C SER A 46 2.18 4.19 -14.55
N SER A 47 0.88 4.47 -14.65
CA SER A 47 0.10 4.31 -15.88
C SER A 47 -1.09 5.26 -15.86
N SER A 48 -1.20 6.11 -16.88
CA SER A 48 -2.35 7.00 -17.04
C SER A 48 -3.67 6.24 -17.17
N GLY A 49 -3.66 5.06 -17.80
CA GLY A 49 -4.84 4.19 -17.92
C GLY A 49 -5.32 3.62 -16.58
N ASP A 50 -4.47 3.65 -15.55
CA ASP A 50 -4.79 3.19 -14.19
C ASP A 50 -4.91 4.38 -13.22
N SER A 51 -4.83 5.62 -13.72
CA SER A 51 -4.83 6.85 -12.91
C SER A 51 -3.68 6.93 -11.89
N THR A 52 -2.53 6.29 -12.18
CA THR A 52 -1.35 6.28 -11.31
C THR A 52 -0.17 7.04 -11.91
N ASN A 53 0.78 7.45 -11.08
CA ASN A 53 1.91 8.31 -11.47
C ASN A 53 3.26 7.96 -10.82
N GLY A 54 3.37 6.75 -10.26
CA GLY A 54 4.55 6.28 -9.53
C GLY A 54 4.65 6.80 -8.09
N ASN A 55 3.68 7.58 -7.60
CA ASN A 55 3.51 7.89 -6.19
C ASN A 55 2.23 7.26 -5.67
N SER A 56 2.32 6.58 -4.54
CA SER A 56 1.19 5.98 -3.88
C SER A 56 0.37 7.01 -3.08
N TRP A 57 -0.90 6.70 -2.81
CA TRP A 57 -1.71 7.45 -1.85
C TRP A 57 -1.08 7.49 -0.45
N CYS A 58 -0.27 6.48 -0.10
CA CYS A 58 0.49 6.43 1.15
C CYS A 58 1.69 7.38 1.19
N GLY A 59 1.98 8.12 0.11
CA GLY A 59 2.94 9.22 0.11
C GLY A 59 4.39 8.80 -0.20
N TYR A 60 4.60 7.61 -0.77
CA TYR A 60 5.92 7.14 -1.18
C TYR A 60 5.95 6.71 -2.66
N LYS A 61 7.15 6.58 -3.21
CA LYS A 61 7.37 6.02 -4.54
C LYS A 61 7.20 4.50 -4.49
N TYR A 62 6.49 3.96 -5.47
CA TYR A 62 6.24 2.53 -5.62
C TYR A 62 6.44 2.07 -7.07
N SER A 63 6.52 0.77 -7.25
CA SER A 63 6.79 0.07 -8.50
C SER A 63 5.84 -1.11 -8.66
N ASN A 64 5.74 -1.64 -9.88
CA ASN A 64 4.90 -2.81 -10.17
C ASN A 64 5.27 -4.03 -9.31
N SER A 65 6.53 -4.13 -8.89
CA SER A 65 7.04 -5.25 -8.09
C SER A 65 6.75 -5.14 -6.60
N ASP A 66 6.33 -3.98 -6.10
CA ASP A 66 6.00 -3.84 -4.68
C ASP A 66 4.72 -4.66 -4.37
N PRO A 67 4.70 -5.46 -3.29
CA PRO A 67 3.60 -6.35 -2.92
C PRO A 67 2.43 -5.54 -2.32
N LEU A 68 1.82 -4.68 -3.12
CA LEU A 68 0.82 -3.72 -2.68
C LEU A 68 -0.56 -4.04 -3.26
N PHE A 69 -1.57 -3.64 -2.51
CA PHE A 69 -2.93 -3.55 -2.99
C PHE A 69 -3.57 -2.25 -2.52
N ALA A 70 -4.62 -1.84 -3.23
CA ALA A 70 -5.43 -0.68 -2.93
C ALA A 70 -6.79 -1.13 -2.44
N VAL A 71 -7.31 -0.44 -1.43
CA VAL A 71 -8.66 -0.62 -0.90
C VAL A 71 -9.47 0.66 -1.11
N SER A 72 -10.80 0.58 -1.02
CA SER A 72 -11.69 1.74 -1.16
C SER A 72 -11.20 2.97 -0.40
N LEU A 73 -10.99 4.08 -1.12
CA LEU A 73 -10.60 5.36 -0.54
C LEU A 73 -11.62 5.83 0.49
N LYS A 74 -12.92 5.71 0.18
CA LYS A 74 -14.01 6.04 1.11
C LYS A 74 -13.97 5.20 2.38
N ALA A 75 -13.67 3.91 2.29
CA ALA A 75 -13.54 3.04 3.47
C ALA A 75 -12.36 3.45 4.37
N MET A 76 -11.30 4.00 3.78
CA MET A 76 -10.15 4.58 4.50
C MET A 76 -10.38 6.04 4.94
N GLY A 77 -11.60 6.55 4.87
CA GLY A 77 -11.94 7.88 5.34
C GLY A 77 -11.99 8.98 4.26
N GLY A 78 -11.68 8.66 3.00
CA GLY A 78 -12.02 9.50 1.85
C GLY A 78 -11.09 10.69 1.57
N ALA A 79 -10.03 10.90 2.35
CA ALA A 79 -9.14 12.05 2.17
C ALA A 79 -7.99 11.78 1.20
N THR A 80 -7.67 12.76 0.38
CA THR A 80 -6.42 12.85 -0.39
C THR A 80 -5.59 14.01 0.13
N TYR A 81 -4.29 14.04 -0.18
CA TYR A 81 -3.44 15.18 0.17
C TYR A 81 -4.03 16.51 -0.33
N SER A 82 -4.56 16.53 -1.56
CA SER A 82 -5.16 17.73 -2.15
C SER A 82 -6.51 18.14 -1.53
N SER A 83 -7.30 17.19 -1.02
CA SER A 83 -8.64 17.49 -0.49
C SER A 83 -8.62 17.86 0.99
N ASN A 84 -7.80 17.19 1.79
CA ASN A 84 -7.62 17.46 3.21
C ASN A 84 -6.29 16.85 3.70
N PRO A 85 -5.18 17.61 3.70
CA PRO A 85 -3.86 17.10 4.06
C PRO A 85 -3.78 16.51 5.47
N ASP A 86 -4.47 17.13 6.44
CA ASP A 86 -4.41 16.71 7.85
C ASP A 86 -5.13 15.38 8.04
N LYS A 87 -6.33 15.26 7.46
CA LYS A 87 -7.08 14.01 7.46
C LYS A 87 -6.37 12.92 6.66
N TRP A 88 -5.79 13.25 5.50
CA TRP A 88 -4.99 12.32 4.72
C TRP A 88 -3.78 11.79 5.51
N ARG A 89 -3.07 12.64 6.26
CA ARG A 89 -1.98 12.18 7.15
C ARG A 89 -2.50 11.27 8.26
N ASN A 90 -3.67 11.54 8.82
CA ASN A 90 -4.26 10.66 9.83
C ASN A 90 -4.67 9.30 9.23
N ASP A 91 -5.38 9.32 8.11
CA ASP A 91 -5.86 8.11 7.42
C ASP A 91 -4.66 7.25 6.95
N THR A 92 -3.66 7.84 6.30
CA THR A 92 -2.47 7.09 5.83
C THR A 92 -1.66 6.48 6.97
N ARG A 93 -1.48 7.16 8.10
CA ARG A 93 -0.88 6.54 9.31
C ARG A 93 -1.70 5.38 9.86
N THR A 94 -3.01 5.41 9.65
CA THR A 94 -3.91 4.38 10.16
C THR A 94 -3.82 3.11 9.32
N TYR A 95 -3.84 3.25 7.99
CA TYR A 95 -4.07 2.12 7.08
C TYR A 95 -2.84 1.65 6.29
N CYS A 96 -1.92 2.55 5.94
CA CYS A 96 -0.77 2.19 5.09
C CYS A 96 0.14 1.18 5.78
N GLY A 97 0.54 0.14 5.04
CA GLY A 97 1.41 -0.93 5.53
C GLY A 97 0.68 -2.08 6.20
N LEU A 98 -0.64 -1.99 6.44
CA LEU A 98 -1.41 -3.11 7.00
C LEU A 98 -1.30 -4.33 6.08
N GLU A 99 -0.86 -5.46 6.64
CA GLU A 99 -0.62 -6.69 5.91
C GLU A 99 -1.88 -7.54 5.80
N ALA A 100 -2.16 -8.03 4.59
CA ALA A 100 -3.21 -8.99 4.32
C ALA A 100 -2.68 -10.20 3.55
N LYS A 101 -3.25 -11.37 3.82
CA LYS A 101 -3.11 -12.54 2.96
C LYS A 101 -4.16 -12.45 1.86
N VAL A 102 -3.73 -12.20 0.63
CA VAL A 102 -4.61 -12.12 -0.55
C VAL A 102 -4.53 -13.44 -1.32
N THR A 103 -5.69 -14.01 -1.66
CA THR A 103 -5.80 -15.34 -2.26
C THR A 103 -6.72 -15.29 -3.48
N ASP A 104 -6.25 -15.88 -4.58
CA ASP A 104 -7.09 -16.26 -5.70
C ASP A 104 -7.56 -17.72 -5.50
N PRO A 105 -8.85 -17.94 -5.19
CA PRO A 105 -9.37 -19.28 -4.99
C PRO A 105 -9.34 -20.14 -6.27
N SER A 106 -9.34 -19.53 -7.45
CA SER A 106 -9.37 -20.26 -8.73
C SER A 106 -8.04 -20.94 -9.05
N THR A 107 -6.93 -20.38 -8.59
CA THR A 107 -5.58 -20.96 -8.73
C THR A 107 -5.07 -21.60 -7.43
N GLY A 108 -5.70 -21.30 -6.29
CA GLY A 108 -5.26 -21.71 -4.96
C GLY A 108 -4.04 -20.95 -4.45
N LYS A 109 -3.56 -19.94 -5.17
CA LYS A 109 -2.36 -19.18 -4.81
C LYS A 109 -2.69 -18.03 -3.88
N SER A 110 -1.77 -17.75 -2.96
CA SER A 110 -1.83 -16.62 -2.04
C SER A 110 -0.53 -15.83 -2.04
N LYS A 111 -0.62 -14.55 -1.68
CA LYS A 111 0.53 -13.67 -1.42
C LYS A 111 0.24 -12.74 -0.26
N LEU A 112 1.24 -12.48 0.58
CA LEU A 112 1.17 -11.40 1.56
C LEU A 112 1.36 -10.08 0.83
N MET A 113 0.43 -9.16 1.04
CA MET A 113 0.44 -7.84 0.43
C MET A 113 0.09 -6.78 1.47
N TYR A 114 0.42 -5.53 1.17
CA TYR A 114 0.22 -4.41 2.09
C TYR A 114 -0.68 -3.36 1.48
N ILE A 115 -1.51 -2.70 2.30
CA ILE A 115 -2.21 -1.50 1.84
C ILE A 115 -1.14 -0.47 1.48
N GLY A 116 -1.02 -0.21 0.19
CA GLY A 116 -0.05 0.73 -0.34
C GLY A 116 -0.68 1.90 -1.08
N ASP A 117 -1.94 1.79 -1.48
CA ASP A 117 -2.62 2.80 -2.26
C ASP A 117 -4.13 2.85 -1.95
N ALA A 118 -4.83 3.80 -2.56
CA ALA A 118 -6.29 3.94 -2.43
C ALA A 118 -7.01 3.69 -3.76
N PHE A 119 -8.08 2.90 -3.71
CA PHE A 119 -8.88 2.54 -4.87
C PHE A 119 -10.02 3.55 -5.06
N ASP A 120 -10.11 4.13 -6.26
CA ASP A 120 -11.19 5.03 -6.64
C ASP A 120 -12.55 4.32 -6.53
N ASP A 121 -13.40 4.85 -5.64
CA ASP A 121 -14.70 4.28 -5.31
C ASP A 121 -15.65 4.16 -6.51
N LYS A 122 -15.42 4.87 -7.62
CA LYS A 122 -16.21 4.69 -8.85
C LYS A 122 -16.04 3.30 -9.49
N TYR A 123 -14.94 2.61 -9.19
CA TYR A 123 -14.64 1.27 -9.69
C TYR A 123 -14.86 0.16 -8.66
N VAL A 124 -15.00 0.52 -7.38
CA VAL A 124 -15.29 -0.40 -6.28
C VAL A 124 -16.70 -0.97 -6.44
N ARG A 125 -16.82 -2.30 -6.55
CA ARG A 125 -18.12 -2.99 -6.72
C ARG A 125 -18.73 -3.48 -5.42
N SER A 126 -17.90 -3.70 -4.42
CA SER A 126 -18.26 -3.98 -3.04
C SER A 126 -17.18 -3.42 -2.13
N PRO A 127 -17.45 -3.12 -0.85
CA PRO A 127 -16.42 -2.65 0.07
C PRO A 127 -15.18 -3.56 0.09
N ALA A 128 -15.35 -4.87 0.01
CA ALA A 128 -14.25 -5.84 -0.01
C ALA A 128 -13.50 -5.95 -1.36
N SER A 129 -13.87 -5.16 -2.38
CA SER A 129 -13.13 -5.14 -3.65
C SER A 129 -11.79 -4.45 -3.48
N ILE A 130 -10.75 -5.02 -4.10
CA ILE A 130 -9.37 -4.54 -4.01
C ILE A 130 -8.78 -4.39 -5.41
N ASP A 131 -7.81 -3.49 -5.55
CA ASP A 131 -7.02 -3.32 -6.75
C ASP A 131 -5.58 -3.77 -6.47
N ILE A 132 -5.08 -4.79 -7.17
CA ILE A 132 -3.80 -5.45 -6.83
C ILE A 132 -2.70 -4.92 -7.75
N MET A 133 -1.51 -4.63 -7.19
CA MET A 133 -0.37 -4.26 -8.03
C MET A 133 -0.07 -5.38 -9.04
N ILE A 134 0.15 -5.03 -10.30
CA ILE A 134 0.13 -5.95 -11.45
C ILE A 134 1.03 -7.20 -11.28
N ASP A 135 2.22 -7.08 -10.69
CA ASP A 135 3.08 -8.25 -10.51
C ASP A 135 2.52 -9.18 -9.42
N GLY A 136 1.95 -8.61 -8.34
CA GLY A 136 1.22 -9.37 -7.33
C GLY A 136 -0.01 -10.08 -7.88
N PHE A 137 -0.77 -9.43 -8.77
CA PHE A 137 -1.89 -10.04 -9.48
C PHE A 137 -1.40 -11.18 -10.39
N THR A 138 -0.33 -10.94 -11.14
CA THR A 138 0.26 -11.92 -12.06
C THR A 138 0.75 -13.16 -11.32
N ASP A 139 1.34 -13.00 -10.13
CA ASP A 139 1.83 -14.10 -9.32
C ASP A 139 0.70 -15.05 -8.88
N ILE A 140 -0.43 -14.49 -8.45
CA ILE A 140 -1.55 -15.28 -7.88
C ILE A 140 -2.58 -15.70 -8.92
N HIS A 141 -2.80 -14.94 -10.00
CA HIS A 141 -3.85 -15.19 -11.00
C HIS A 141 -3.28 -15.48 -12.39
N GLY A 142 -2.27 -14.70 -12.80
CA GLY A 142 -1.66 -14.75 -14.13
C GLY A 142 -1.73 -13.41 -14.87
N ASP A 143 -0.94 -13.26 -15.93
CA ASP A 143 -0.82 -12.00 -16.68
C ASP A 143 -2.14 -11.63 -17.39
N PRO A 144 -2.77 -10.49 -17.04
CA PRO A 144 -4.01 -10.06 -17.68
C PRO A 144 -3.79 -9.56 -19.12
N LYS A 145 -2.54 -9.38 -19.58
CA LYS A 145 -2.19 -8.89 -20.92
C LYS A 145 -2.85 -7.55 -21.27
N GLY A 146 -3.03 -6.69 -20.26
CA GLY A 146 -3.66 -5.38 -20.42
C GLY A 146 -5.18 -5.37 -20.39
N ASP A 147 -5.86 -6.53 -20.33
CA ASP A 147 -7.33 -6.61 -20.31
C ASP A 147 -7.88 -6.31 -18.91
N LYS A 148 -8.58 -5.17 -18.76
CA LYS A 148 -9.20 -4.74 -17.49
C LYS A 148 -10.42 -5.56 -17.08
N ASN A 149 -10.94 -6.42 -17.95
CA ASN A 149 -12.00 -7.37 -17.60
C ASN A 149 -11.46 -8.66 -16.98
N LYS A 150 -10.14 -8.90 -17.06
CA LYS A 150 -9.51 -10.02 -16.35
C LYS A 150 -9.28 -9.64 -14.90
N VAL A 151 -10.14 -10.17 -14.06
CA VAL A 151 -10.19 -9.92 -12.62
C VAL A 151 -10.29 -11.26 -11.88
N ILE A 152 -9.86 -11.27 -10.62
CA ILE A 152 -10.12 -12.37 -9.70
C ILE A 152 -11.54 -12.19 -9.15
N ASN A 153 -12.42 -13.16 -9.37
CA ASN A 153 -13.79 -13.10 -8.88
C ASN A 153 -14.30 -14.49 -8.42
N PRO A 154 -14.41 -14.75 -7.11
CA PRO A 154 -14.05 -13.85 -6.00
C PRO A 154 -12.55 -13.86 -5.68
N VAL A 155 -12.02 -12.73 -5.20
CA VAL A 155 -10.77 -12.70 -4.43
C VAL A 155 -11.09 -12.81 -2.94
N ASN A 156 -10.30 -13.59 -2.20
CA ASN A 156 -10.42 -13.70 -0.75
C ASN A 156 -9.22 -13.03 -0.09
N TRP A 157 -9.45 -12.22 0.96
CA TRP A 157 -8.35 -11.61 1.70
C TRP A 157 -8.69 -11.39 3.17
N GLU A 158 -7.66 -11.33 4.02
CA GLU A 158 -7.82 -11.10 5.45
C GLU A 158 -6.57 -10.43 6.02
N PHE A 159 -6.74 -9.47 6.93
CA PHE A 159 -5.63 -8.87 7.65
C PHE A 159 -4.96 -9.87 8.60
N THR A 160 -3.63 -9.86 8.62
CA THR A 160 -2.84 -10.79 9.46
C THR A 160 -2.62 -10.29 10.89
N GLY A 161 -3.00 -9.03 11.17
CA GLY A 161 -2.63 -8.33 12.40
C GLY A 161 -1.15 -7.90 12.40
N ASN A 162 -0.54 -7.75 11.23
CA ASN A 162 0.80 -7.21 11.07
C ASN A 162 0.79 -5.89 10.28
N ILE A 163 1.83 -5.08 10.45
CA ILE A 163 2.14 -3.90 9.66
C ILE A 163 3.60 -3.96 9.21
N ASN A 164 3.89 -3.50 7.99
CA ASN A 164 5.25 -3.42 7.47
C ASN A 164 5.70 -1.96 7.33
N THR A 165 6.74 -1.57 8.08
CA THR A 165 7.21 -0.19 8.17
C THR A 165 7.73 0.36 6.83
N ARG A 166 8.14 -0.49 5.89
CA ARG A 166 8.53 -0.07 4.54
C ARG A 166 7.36 0.55 3.77
N TYR A 167 6.14 0.10 4.04
CA TYR A 167 4.94 0.49 3.30
C TYR A 167 4.00 1.35 4.14
N GLU A 168 4.47 1.82 5.30
CA GLU A 168 3.80 2.86 6.08
C GLU A 168 3.96 4.23 5.41
N ALA A 169 3.08 5.16 5.79
CA ALA A 169 3.21 6.55 5.36
C ALA A 169 4.47 7.19 5.95
N PRO A 170 5.20 8.05 5.21
CA PRO A 170 6.34 8.76 5.76
C PRO A 170 5.99 9.54 7.05
N GLY A 171 6.78 9.32 8.12
CA GLY A 171 6.52 9.94 9.42
C GLY A 171 5.34 9.33 10.18
N ALA A 172 4.98 8.07 9.87
CA ALA A 172 3.99 7.31 10.63
C ALA A 172 4.53 6.73 11.95
N ASN A 173 5.86 6.61 12.12
CA ASN A 173 6.59 6.06 13.27
C ASN A 173 5.67 5.66 14.44
N LYS A 174 5.14 4.43 14.38
CA LYS A 174 4.36 3.82 15.46
C LYS A 174 5.28 3.15 16.47
#